data_AF-A0A9Q0YIM0-F1
#
_entry.id   AF-A0A9Q0YIM0-F1
#
_cell.length_a   1.000
_cell.length_b   1.000
_cell.length_c   1.000
_cell.angle_alpha   90.00
_cell.angle_beta   90.00
_cell.angle_gamma   90.00
#
_symmetry.space_group_name_H-M   'P 1'
#
loop_
_entity.id
_entity.type
_entity.pdbx_description
1 polymer ?
#
loop_
_entity_poly.entity_id
_entity_poly.type
_entity_poly.pdbx_seq_one_letter_code
_entity_poly.pdbx_strand_id
1 'polypeptide(L)'
;MSTATLPVILKRIHYDASPPPGFRDVDALLRHARQKRPTTTRQEVKSWLETQDTYTLHKPNGVMVSGFDDQCHADLVDVRALSRYNRGIKFLLTCIGIFSKYA
;
A
#
# COMPACT_ATOMS: atom_id res chain seq x y z
N MET A 1 28.63 -25.67 -8.78
CA MET A 1 28.13 -24.42 -8.16
C MET A 1 26.62 -24.40 -8.29
N SER A 2 25.89 -24.63 -7.19
CA SER A 2 24.42 -24.67 -7.21
C SER A 2 23.88 -23.27 -7.55
N THR A 3 23.22 -23.14 -8.70
CA THR A 3 22.58 -21.90 -9.14
C THR A 3 21.39 -21.63 -8.22
N ALA A 4 21.57 -20.70 -7.28
CA ALA A 4 20.48 -20.29 -6.39
C ALA A 4 19.27 -19.81 -7.19
N THR A 5 18.09 -20.36 -6.90
CA THR A 5 16.83 -19.99 -7.57
C THR A 5 16.44 -18.54 -7.24
N LEU A 6 15.76 -17.86 -8.16
CA LEU A 6 15.37 -16.45 -8.01
C LEU A 6 14.69 -16.09 -6.67
N PRO A 7 13.74 -16.89 -6.14
CA PRO A 7 13.12 -16.59 -4.84
C PRO A 7 14.12 -16.56 -3.68
N VAL A 8 15.16 -17.42 -3.72
CA VAL A 8 16.21 -17.46 -2.71
C VAL A 8 17.08 -16.20 -2.79
N ILE A 9 17.39 -15.75 -4.00
CA ILE A 9 18.14 -14.51 -4.24
C ILE A 9 17.34 -13.30 -3.73
N LEU A 10 16.06 -13.20 -4.08
CA LEU A 10 15.19 -12.10 -3.67
C LEU A 10 14.95 -12.08 -2.16
N LYS A 11 14.70 -13.24 -1.54
CA LYS A 11 14.53 -13.35 -0.08
C LYS A 11 15.77 -12.86 0.66
N ARG A 12 16.96 -13.25 0.20
CA ARG A 12 18.22 -12.79 0.79
C ARG A 12 18.41 -11.28 0.66
N ILE A 13 18.07 -10.68 -0.49
CA ILE A 13 18.18 -9.23 -0.69
C ILE A 13 17.14 -8.45 0.14
N HIS A 14 15.93 -8.99 0.27
CA HIS A 14 14.80 -8.33 0.94
C HIS A 14 14.86 -8.41 2.47
N TYR A 15 15.35 -9.53 3.04
CA TYR A 15 15.37 -9.76 4.49
C TYR A 15 16.76 -9.63 5.13
N ASP A 16 17.85 -9.99 4.44
CA ASP A 16 19.21 -9.83 5.00
C ASP A 16 19.71 -8.42 4.70
N ALA A 17 19.39 -7.51 5.62
CA ALA A 17 19.66 -6.07 5.59
C ALA A 17 21.16 -5.68 5.60
N SER A 18 21.91 -6.02 4.55
CA SER A 18 23.26 -5.47 4.34
C SER A 18 23.55 -5.36 2.83
N PRO A 19 23.40 -4.17 2.18
CA PRO A 19 23.30 -2.79 2.72
C PRO A 19 21.90 -2.13 2.49
N PRO A 20 21.73 -0.81 2.70
CA PRO A 20 20.81 -0.13 3.67
C PRO A 20 19.31 -0.49 3.59
N PRO A 21 18.47 -0.08 4.59
CA PRO A 21 17.08 -0.55 4.83
C PRO A 21 16.02 -0.04 3.84
N GLY A 22 16.37 0.07 2.56
CA GLY A 22 15.60 0.77 1.52
C GLY A 22 15.08 -0.11 0.38
N PHE A 23 15.21 -1.43 0.44
CA PHE A 23 14.70 -2.33 -0.61
C PHE A 23 13.20 -2.61 -0.49
N ARG A 24 12.40 -1.56 -0.23
CA ARG A 24 10.93 -1.62 -0.29
C ARG A 24 10.38 -1.45 -1.71
N ASP A 25 11.22 -0.96 -2.61
CA ASP A 25 10.83 -0.65 -3.99
C ASP A 25 11.27 -1.73 -4.98
N VAL A 26 10.38 -2.04 -5.92
CA VAL A 26 10.55 -3.05 -6.98
C VAL A 26 11.83 -2.77 -7.78
N ASP A 27 12.09 -1.51 -8.09
CA ASP A 27 13.21 -1.11 -8.94
C ASP A 27 14.55 -1.24 -8.20
N ALA A 28 14.56 -1.11 -6.88
CA ALA A 28 15.74 -1.32 -6.06
C ALA A 28 16.10 -2.82 -5.91
N LEU A 29 15.10 -3.70 -5.73
CA LEU A 29 15.30 -5.16 -5.77
C LEU A 29 15.78 -5.60 -7.15
N LEU A 30 15.17 -5.09 -8.22
CA LEU A 30 15.51 -5.46 -9.59
C LEU A 30 16.97 -5.18 -9.92
N ARG A 31 17.51 -4.01 -9.51
CA ARG A 31 18.93 -3.66 -9.72
C ARG A 31 19.87 -4.69 -9.07
N HIS A 32 19.62 -5.07 -7.82
CA HIS A 32 20.47 -6.02 -7.09
C HIS A 32 20.26 -7.46 -7.57
N ALA A 33 19.04 -7.83 -7.93
CA ALA A 33 18.75 -9.13 -8.52
C ALA A 33 19.47 -9.29 -9.87
N ARG A 34 19.53 -8.24 -10.69
CA ARG A 34 20.25 -8.25 -11.98
C ARG A 34 21.77 -8.39 -11.87
N GLN A 35 22.37 -7.95 -10.77
CA GLN A 35 23.80 -8.20 -10.50
C GLN A 35 24.11 -9.69 -10.32
N LYS A 36 23.15 -10.48 -9.80
CA LYS A 36 23.29 -11.93 -9.59
C LYS A 36 22.69 -12.75 -10.73
N ARG A 37 21.61 -12.26 -11.34
CA ARG A 37 20.88 -12.89 -12.44
C ARG A 37 20.41 -11.81 -13.43
N PRO A 38 21.17 -11.52 -14.49
CA PRO A 38 20.86 -10.46 -15.46
C PRO A 38 19.51 -10.61 -16.16
N THR A 39 19.01 -11.85 -16.28
CA THR A 39 17.72 -12.16 -16.92
C THR A 39 16.48 -11.83 -16.08
N THR A 40 16.67 -11.34 -14.85
CA THR A 40 15.55 -11.00 -13.96
C THR A 40 14.72 -9.84 -14.52
N THR A 41 13.42 -10.06 -14.62
CA THR A 41 12.43 -9.08 -15.07
C THR A 41 11.77 -8.36 -13.91
N ARG A 42 11.24 -7.17 -14.18
CA ARG A 42 10.48 -6.38 -13.19
C ARG A 42 9.23 -7.14 -12.73
N GLN A 43 8.59 -7.89 -13.64
CA GLN A 43 7.38 -8.64 -13.36
C GLN A 43 7.63 -9.79 -12.38
N GLU A 44 8.72 -10.55 -12.56
CA GLU A 44 9.10 -11.60 -11.62
C GLU A 44 9.36 -11.05 -10.21
N VAL A 45 10.04 -9.90 -10.10
CA VAL A 45 10.29 -9.23 -8.80
C VAL A 45 9.00 -8.75 -8.17
N LYS A 46 8.11 -8.13 -8.95
CA LYS A 46 6.80 -7.67 -8.47
C LYS A 46 5.93 -8.82 -7.97
N SER A 47 5.81 -9.89 -8.76
CA SER A 47 5.05 -11.08 -8.40
C SER A 47 5.60 -11.74 -7.14
N TRP A 48 6.93 -11.77 -6.96
CA TRP A 48 7.52 -12.27 -5.74
C TRP A 48 7.23 -11.36 -4.52
N LEU A 49 7.38 -10.04 -4.67
CA LEU A 49 7.07 -9.08 -3.60
C LEU A 49 5.61 -9.16 -3.14
N GLU A 50 4.66 -9.37 -4.06
CA GLU A 50 3.24 -9.55 -3.74
C GLU A 50 2.94 -10.78 -2.86
N THR A 51 3.87 -11.74 -2.76
CA THR A 51 3.78 -12.90 -1.86
C THR A 51 4.45 -12.69 -0.49
N GLN A 52 5.07 -11.53 -0.26
CA GLN A 52 5.75 -11.22 1.01
C GLN A 52 4.83 -10.40 1.92
N ASP A 53 4.60 -10.88 3.15
CA ASP A 53 3.74 -10.22 4.16
C ASP A 53 4.18 -8.77 4.46
N THR A 54 5.48 -8.50 4.39
CA THR A 54 6.05 -7.16 4.62
C THR A 54 5.71 -6.17 3.51
N TYR A 55 5.52 -6.63 2.28
CA TYR A 55 5.17 -5.78 1.14
C TYR A 55 3.67 -5.47 1.10
N THR A 56 2.83 -6.44 1.46
CA THR A 56 1.37 -6.25 1.56
C THR A 56 0.96 -5.37 2.76
N LEU A 57 1.76 -5.31 3.82
CA LEU A 57 1.51 -4.45 4.98
C LEU A 57 1.75 -2.95 4.72
N HIS A 58 2.76 -2.60 3.93
CA HIS A 58 3.12 -1.19 3.65
C HIS A 58 2.54 -0.64 2.35
N LYS A 59 1.94 -1.50 1.53
CA LYS A 59 1.18 -1.09 0.36
C LYS A 59 -0.22 -0.68 0.84
N PRO A 60 -0.68 0.56 0.59
CA PRO A 60 -2.05 0.93 0.92
C PRO A 60 -2.99 0.02 0.11
N ASN A 61 -3.62 -0.92 0.81
CA ASN A 61 -4.70 -1.71 0.25
C ASN A 61 -5.91 -0.78 0.16
N GLY A 62 -6.33 -0.45 -1.06
CA GLY A 62 -7.55 0.33 -1.26
C GLY A 62 -8.74 -0.38 -0.61
N VAL A 63 -9.66 0.39 -0.04
CA VAL A 63 -10.90 -0.14 0.51
C VAL A 63 -11.68 -0.81 -0.63
N MET A 64 -11.87 -2.13 -0.55
CA MET A 64 -12.66 -2.90 -1.50
C MET A 64 -14.09 -3.00 -0.94
N VAL A 65 -15.07 -2.57 -1.73
CA VAL A 65 -16.49 -2.60 -1.37
C VAL A 65 -17.21 -3.52 -2.36
N SER A 66 -17.94 -4.50 -1.85
CA SER A 66 -18.59 -5.56 -2.65
C SER A 66 -19.92 -5.13 -3.29
N GLY A 67 -20.59 -4.12 -2.74
CA GLY A 67 -21.90 -3.65 -3.17
C GLY A 67 -22.29 -2.28 -2.63
N PHE A 68 -23.44 -1.78 -3.08
CA PHE A 68 -24.03 -0.53 -2.58
C PHE A 68 -24.43 -0.70 -1.10
N ASP A 69 -24.22 0.34 -0.27
CA ASP A 69 -24.45 0.36 1.19
C ASP A 69 -23.60 -0.58 2.06
N ASP A 70 -22.68 -1.37 1.50
CA ASP A 70 -21.84 -2.29 2.30
C ASP A 70 -20.90 -1.55 3.27
N GLN A 71 -20.45 -0.35 2.90
CA GLN A 71 -19.54 0.45 3.71
C GLN A 71 -19.82 1.95 3.53
N CYS A 72 -19.96 2.64 4.65
CA CYS A 72 -20.01 4.10 4.72
C CYS A 72 -18.78 4.63 5.46
N HIS A 73 -18.25 5.75 4.99
CA HIS A 73 -17.24 6.51 5.72
C HIS A 73 -17.93 7.66 6.42
N ALA A 74 -17.87 7.66 7.75
CA ALA A 74 -18.42 8.72 8.57
C ALA A 74 -17.29 9.56 9.17
N ASP A 75 -17.39 10.89 9.07
CA ASP A 75 -16.46 11.83 9.69
C ASP A 75 -17.22 12.95 10.41
N LEU A 76 -16.55 13.60 11.36
CA LEU A 76 -17.11 14.70 12.13
C LEU A 76 -16.34 15.99 11.83
N VAL A 77 -16.99 16.87 11.06
CA VAL A 77 -16.41 18.17 10.72
C VAL A 77 -16.65 19.16 11.85
N ASP A 78 -15.56 19.74 12.37
CA ASP A 78 -15.62 20.81 13.35
C ASP A 78 -15.86 22.16 12.66
N VAL A 79 -17.04 22.75 12.92
CA VAL A 79 -17.45 24.05 12.40
C VAL A 79 -17.73 25.04 13.54
N ARG A 80 -17.18 24.80 14.74
CA ARG A 80 -17.40 25.66 15.93
C ARG A 80 -17.07 27.13 15.65
N ALA A 81 -16.00 27.40 14.90
CA ALA A 81 -15.60 28.76 14.53
C ALA A 81 -16.64 29.47 13.64
N LEU A 82 -17.47 28.72 12.92
CA LEU A 82 -18.50 29.21 12.03
C LEU A 82 -19.89 29.18 12.67
N SER A 83 -19.99 28.86 13.97
CA SER A 83 -21.26 28.61 14.64
C SER A 83 -22.24 29.79 14.54
N ARG A 84 -21.70 31.02 14.50
CA ARG A 84 -22.49 32.25 14.35
C ARG A 84 -23.21 32.36 13.00
N TYR A 85 -22.70 31.70 11.96
CA TYR A 85 -23.25 31.74 10.60
C TYR A 85 -24.10 30.51 10.26
N ASN A 86 -24.13 29.49 11.12
CA ASN A 86 -24.80 28.22 10.87
C ASN A 86 -25.82 27.85 11.97
N ARG A 87 -26.43 28.86 12.62
CA ARG A 87 -27.46 28.68 13.68
C ARG A 87 -26.94 27.95 14.93
N GLY A 88 -25.67 28.14 15.27
CA GLY A 88 -25.05 27.57 16.46
C GLY A 88 -24.62 26.11 16.29
N ILE A 89 -24.65 25.57 15.07
CA ILE A 89 -24.18 24.21 14.78
C ILE A 89 -22.65 24.18 14.91
N LYS A 90 -22.15 23.22 15.70
CA LYS A 90 -20.74 23.12 16.06
C LYS A 90 -20.02 21.97 15.37
N PHE A 91 -20.77 20.92 15.05
CA PHE A 91 -20.25 19.72 14.42
C PHE A 91 -21.22 19.28 13.32
N LEU A 92 -20.67 18.86 12.19
CA LEU A 92 -21.41 18.26 11.10
C LEU A 92 -20.95 16.81 10.97
N LEU A 93 -21.88 15.87 11.09
CA LEU A 93 -21.63 14.48 10.75
C LEU A 93 -21.76 14.34 9.23
N THR A 94 -20.70 13.89 8.56
CA THR A 94 -20.71 13.57 7.13
C THR A 94 -20.69 12.05 6.99
N CYS A 95 -21.54 11.52 6.10
CA CYS A 95 -21.56 10.09 5.78
C CYS A 95 -21.48 9.96 4.26
N ILE A 96 -20.38 9.40 3.75
CA ILE A 96 -20.16 9.19 2.31
C ILE A 96 -20.21 7.69 2.02
N GLY A 97 -21.05 7.30 1.06
CA GLY A 97 -21.07 5.93 0.55
C GLY A 97 -19.77 5.62 -0.18
N ILE A 98 -19.00 4.63 0.30
CA ILE A 98 -17.67 4.32 -0.26
C ILE A 98 -17.80 3.73 -1.68
N PHE A 99 -18.93 3.07 -1.97
CA PHE A 99 -19.21 2.46 -3.27
C PHE A 99 -19.42 3.47 -4.40
N SER A 100 -20.23 4.51 -4.18
CA SER A 100 -20.62 5.46 -5.22
C SER A 100 -19.64 6.63 -5.36
N LYS A 101 -18.84 6.93 -4.32
CA LYS A 101 -18.04 8.17 -4.19
C LYS A 101 -18.82 9.43 -4.56
N TYR A 102 -20.15 9.39 -4.46
CA TYR A 102 -21.02 10.51 -4.76
C TYR A 102 -21.31 11.22 -3.43
N ALA A 103 -21.05 12.53 -3.39
CA ALA A 103 -21.29 13.41 -2.26
C ALA A 103 -22.48 14.33 -2.57
#